data_AF-A0A4W2C7Y5-F1
#
_entry.id   AF-A0A4W2C7Y5-F1
#
_cell.length_a   1.000
_cell.length_b   1.000
_cell.length_c   1.000
_cell.angle_alpha   90.00
_cell.angle_beta   90.00
_cell.angle_gamma   90.00
#
_symmetry.space_group_name_H-M   'P 1'
#
loop_
_entity.id
_entity.type
_entity.pdbx_description
1 polymer ?
#
loop_
_entity_poly.entity_id
_entity_poly.type
_entity_poly.pdbx_seq_one_letter_code
_entity_poly.pdbx_strand_id
1 'polypeptide(L)'
;MDVTVSELMELFLQSPLVTWVKTFGPFGSGNQDNLTMYMDLADGIFLNQIMLQIDPRPTNQRINKHVNNDVNLRIQNLTILVRNIKTYYQAKPVLQ
;
A
#
# COMPACT_ATOMS: atom_id res chain seq x y z
N MET A 1 11.53 25.03 -14.57
CA MET A 1 12.38 24.47 -13.51
C MET A 1 12.00 23.01 -13.44
N ASP A 2 12.95 22.09 -13.58
CA ASP A 2 12.66 20.66 -13.48
C ASP A 2 12.26 20.34 -12.04
N VAL A 3 11.21 19.53 -11.89
CA VAL A 3 10.72 19.11 -10.57
C VAL A 3 11.72 18.15 -9.95
N THR A 4 12.10 18.38 -8.70
CA THR A 4 13.05 17.53 -7.98
C THR A 4 12.38 16.23 -7.51
N VAL A 5 13.18 15.18 -7.24
CA VAL A 5 12.66 13.91 -6.69
C VAL A 5 11.94 14.11 -5.35
N SER A 6 12.44 15.03 -4.53
CA SER A 6 11.82 15.37 -3.24
C SER A 6 10.45 16.03 -3.42
N GLU A 7 10.32 16.95 -4.37
CA GLU A 7 9.03 17.58 -4.71
C GLU A 7 8.04 16.56 -5.27
N LEU A 8 8.48 15.66 -6.16
CA LEU A 8 7.63 14.58 -6.68
C LEU A 8 7.12 13.66 -5.57
N MET A 9 7.99 13.34 -4.60
CA MET A 9 7.62 12.52 -3.44
C MET A 9 6.60 13.23 -2.56
N GLU A 10 6.81 14.52 -2.28
CA GLU A 10 5.87 15.32 -1.50
C GLU A 10 4.49 15.38 -2.18
N LEU A 11 4.45 15.68 -3.48
CA LEU A 11 3.22 15.68 -4.27
C LEU A 11 2.52 14.32 -4.25
N PHE A 12 3.27 13.23 -4.36
CA PHE A 12 2.74 11.87 -4.25
C PHE A 12 2.12 11.61 -2.87
N LEU A 13 2.81 11.98 -1.78
CA LEU A 13 2.35 11.75 -0.41
C LEU A 13 1.17 12.64 0.00
N GLN A 14 0.95 13.75 -0.70
CA GLN A 14 -0.21 14.62 -0.57
C GLN A 14 -1.36 14.23 -1.51
N SER A 15 -1.17 13.23 -2.40
CA SER A 15 -2.22 12.81 -3.32
C SER A 15 -3.47 12.30 -2.58
N PRO A 16 -4.67 12.37 -3.22
CA PRO A 16 -5.90 11.91 -2.59
C PRO A 16 -5.87 10.45 -2.12
N LEU A 17 -5.20 9.57 -2.89
CA LEU A 17 -5.09 8.17 -2.52
C LEU A 17 -4.23 7.97 -1.27
N VAL A 18 -3.07 8.63 -1.17
CA VAL A 18 -2.23 8.54 0.04
C VAL A 18 -2.91 9.20 1.23
N THR A 19 -3.65 10.28 1.01
CA THR A 19 -4.48 10.93 2.04
C THR A 19 -5.55 9.99 2.58
N TRP A 20 -6.22 9.23 1.71
CA TRP A 20 -7.17 8.20 2.12
C TRP A 20 -6.49 7.04 2.85
N VAL A 21 -5.31 6.59 2.41
CA VAL A 21 -4.53 5.55 3.11
C VAL A 21 -4.19 5.96 4.55
N LYS A 22 -3.87 7.25 4.78
CA LYS A 22 -3.59 7.80 6.12
C LYS A 22 -4.76 7.69 7.10
N THR A 23 -6.00 7.45 6.63
CA THR A 23 -7.15 7.30 7.54
C THR A 23 -7.23 5.91 8.21
N PHE A 24 -6.43 4.94 7.78
CA PHE A 24 -6.49 3.55 8.27
C PHE A 24 -5.61 3.27 9.52
N GLY A 25 -4.89 4.27 10.04
CA GLY A 25 -4.07 4.07 11.24
C GLY A 25 -3.04 5.19 11.45
N PRO A 26 -2.04 4.98 12.31
CA PRO A 26 -1.00 5.97 12.61
C PRO A 26 0.01 6.17 11.46
N PHE A 27 -0.28 5.66 10.26
CA PHE A 27 0.54 5.83 9.07
C PHE A 27 0.73 7.32 8.76
N GLY A 28 1.97 7.80 8.75
CA GLY A 28 2.27 9.22 8.57
C GLY A 28 1.82 10.12 9.72
N SER A 29 1.62 9.57 10.92
CA SER A 29 1.42 10.36 12.14
C SER A 29 2.77 10.72 12.80
N GLY A 30 2.80 11.85 13.51
CA GLY A 30 4.01 12.36 14.17
C GLY A 30 5.00 13.04 13.22
N ASN A 31 6.29 13.07 13.59
CA ASN A 31 7.39 13.67 12.82
C ASN A 31 8.02 12.68 11.82
N GLN A 32 7.23 11.76 11.24
CA GLN A 32 7.74 10.81 10.25
C GLN A 32 8.11 11.56 8.97
N ASP A 33 9.33 11.34 8.46
CA ASP A 33 9.79 11.99 7.24
C ASP A 33 9.18 11.36 5.98
N ASN A 34 9.19 12.13 4.89
CA ASN A 34 8.59 11.74 3.61
C ASN A 34 9.22 10.47 3.02
N LEU A 35 10.53 10.26 3.17
CA LEU A 35 11.20 9.09 2.61
C LEU A 35 10.74 7.82 3.34
N THR A 36 10.68 7.87 4.67
CA THR A 36 10.17 6.74 5.47
C THR A 36 8.71 6.44 5.11
N MET A 37 7.85 7.46 5.00
CA MET A 37 6.45 7.28 4.62
C MET A 37 6.30 6.67 3.21
N TYR A 38 7.13 7.10 2.26
CA TYR A 38 7.17 6.53 0.92
C TYR A 38 7.62 5.06 0.96
N MET A 39 8.65 4.74 1.74
CA MET A 39 9.16 3.37 1.87
C MET A 39 8.15 2.42 2.52
N ASP A 40 7.38 2.89 3.50
CA ASP A 40 6.29 2.12 4.11
C ASP A 40 5.20 1.73 3.09
N LEU A 41 4.90 2.63 2.13
CA LEU A 41 4.01 2.32 1.01
C LEU A 41 4.66 1.34 0.02
N ALA A 42 5.93 1.56 -0.32
CA ALA A 42 6.68 0.75 -1.26
C ALA A 42 6.90 -0.70 -0.77
N ASP A 43 7.03 -0.90 0.54
CA ASP A 43 7.09 -2.22 1.18
C ASP A 43 5.80 -3.01 1.00
N GLY A 44 4.66 -2.33 0.77
CA GLY A 44 3.37 -2.94 0.47
C GLY A 44 2.73 -3.68 1.66
N ILE A 45 3.37 -3.70 2.84
CA ILE A 45 2.84 -4.38 4.04
C ILE A 45 1.54 -3.70 4.48
N PHE A 46 1.58 -2.38 4.68
CA PHE A 46 0.42 -1.62 5.16
C PHE A 46 -0.74 -1.65 4.16
N LEU A 47 -0.43 -1.55 2.87
CA LEU A 47 -1.45 -1.64 1.81
C LEU A 47 -2.15 -3.01 1.80
N ASN A 48 -1.42 -4.10 2.03
CA ASN A 48 -2.03 -5.43 2.17
C ASN A 48 -2.91 -5.55 3.42
N GLN A 49 -2.54 -4.90 4.53
CA GLN A 49 -3.38 -4.85 5.73
C GLN A 49 -4.69 -4.10 5.46
N ILE A 50 -4.64 -2.97 4.74
CA ILE A 50 -5.83 -2.25 4.30
C ILE A 50 -6.71 -3.13 3.42
N MET A 51 -6.12 -3.82 2.44
CA MET A 51 -6.87 -4.72 1.55
C MET A 51 -7.57 -5.84 2.34
N LEU A 52 -6.94 -6.36 3.40
CA LEU A 52 -7.55 -7.37 4.28
C LEU A 52 -8.73 -6.80 5.10
N GLN A 53 -8.68 -5.52 5.48
CA GLN A 53 -9.83 -4.84 6.11
C GLN A 53 -10.99 -4.64 5.12
N ILE A 54 -10.68 -4.40 3.83
CA ILE A 54 -11.68 -4.24 2.77
C ILE A 54 -12.35 -5.58 2.41
N ASP A 55 -11.55 -6.64 2.29
CA ASP A 55 -12.01 -7.97 1.94
C ASP A 55 -11.30 -9.03 2.81
N PRO A 56 -11.97 -9.59 3.83
CA PRO A 56 -11.37 -10.59 4.71
C PRO A 56 -11.36 -12.00 4.12
N ARG A 57 -11.94 -12.23 2.93
CA ARG A 57 -12.03 -13.57 2.30
C ARG A 57 -10.67 -14.21 1.98
N PRO A 58 -9.62 -13.47 1.57
CA PRO A 58 -8.29 -14.05 1.37
C PRO A 58 -7.61 -14.37 2.72
N THR A 59 -7.81 -15.58 3.24
CA THR A 59 -7.34 -15.95 4.59
C THR A 59 -5.91 -16.51 4.68
N ASN A 60 -5.29 -16.86 3.54
CA ASN A 60 -4.04 -17.63 3.51
C ASN A 60 -2.88 -16.99 2.73
N GLN A 61 -2.95 -15.70 2.40
CA GLN A 61 -1.83 -15.03 1.73
C GLN A 61 -0.78 -14.57 2.72
N ARG A 62 0.42 -15.15 2.61
CA ARG A 62 1.58 -14.76 3.39
C ARG A 62 2.26 -13.57 2.71
N ILE A 63 2.17 -12.40 3.34
CA ILE A 63 2.98 -11.23 2.97
C ILE A 63 4.34 -11.27 3.67
N ASN A 64 5.35 -10.69 3.05
CA ASN A 64 6.69 -10.54 3.61
C ASN A 64 6.69 -9.37 4.60
N LYS A 65 6.81 -9.66 5.90
CA LYS A 65 6.81 -8.64 6.97
C LYS A 65 8.17 -7.96 7.20
N HIS A 66 9.26 -8.61 6.77
CA HIS A 66 10.62 -8.11 6.93
C HIS A 66 11.24 -7.89 5.56
N VAL A 67 10.94 -6.74 4.96
CA VAL A 67 11.33 -6.43 3.57
C VAL A 67 12.81 -6.01 3.49
N ASN A 68 13.33 -5.28 4.48
CA ASN A 68 14.75 -4.89 4.57
C ASN A 68 15.31 -4.27 3.26
N ASN A 69 14.51 -3.46 2.56
CA ASN A 69 14.82 -2.89 1.25
C ASN A 69 15.08 -3.92 0.11
N ASP A 70 14.71 -5.19 0.28
CA ASP A 70 14.78 -6.20 -0.78
C ASP A 70 13.68 -5.95 -1.82
N VAL A 71 14.10 -5.61 -3.03
CA VAL A 71 13.22 -5.30 -4.16
C VAL A 71 12.31 -6.48 -4.52
N ASN A 72 12.79 -7.72 -4.42
CA ASN A 72 11.99 -8.90 -4.74
C ASN A 72 10.87 -9.09 -3.72
N LEU A 73 11.13 -8.81 -2.44
CA LEU A 73 10.11 -8.89 -1.39
C LEU A 73 9.04 -7.81 -1.56
N ARG A 74 9.43 -6.60 -1.96
CA ARG A 74 8.48 -5.52 -2.33
C ARG A 74 7.59 -5.93 -3.48
N ILE A 75 8.20 -6.43 -4.57
CA ILE A 75 7.47 -6.90 -5.76
C ILE A 75 6.47 -7.99 -5.37
N GLN A 76 6.86 -8.96 -4.53
CA GLN A 76 5.97 -10.01 -4.06
C GLN A 76 4.79 -9.44 -3.27
N ASN A 77 5.02 -8.55 -2.31
CA ASN A 77 3.96 -7.91 -1.52
C ASN A 77 2.97 -7.13 -2.40
N LEU A 78 3.49 -6.35 -3.36
CA LEU A 78 2.66 -5.57 -4.29
C LEU A 78 1.91 -6.47 -5.29
N THR A 79 2.51 -7.58 -5.71
CA THR A 79 1.85 -8.59 -6.56
C THR A 79 0.67 -9.22 -5.84
N ILE A 80 0.83 -9.54 -4.55
CA ILE A 80 -0.25 -10.05 -3.69
C ILE A 80 -1.38 -9.02 -3.59
N LEU A 81 -1.04 -7.75 -3.32
CA LEU A 81 -2.01 -6.66 -3.23
C LEU A 81 -2.84 -6.52 -4.52
N VAL A 82 -2.17 -6.42 -5.67
CA VAL A 82 -2.83 -6.27 -6.98
C VAL A 82 -3.73 -7.46 -7.27
N ARG A 83 -3.30 -8.70 -6.95
CA ARG A 83 -4.12 -9.89 -7.11
C ARG A 83 -5.40 -9.82 -6.28
N ASN A 84 -5.31 -9.32 -5.05
CA ASN A 84 -6.44 -9.23 -4.13
C ASN A 84 -7.44 -8.16 -4.55
N ILE A 85 -6.94 -6.99 -4.97
CA ILE A 85 -7.79 -5.94 -5.55
C ILE A 85 -8.55 -6.50 -6.76
N LYS A 86 -7.87 -7.18 -7.69
CA LYS A 86 -8.51 -7.80 -8.85
C LYS A 86 -9.57 -8.83 -8.45
N THR A 87 -9.22 -9.72 -7.52
CA THR A 87 -10.13 -10.76 -7.03
C THR A 87 -11.36 -10.15 -6.36
N TYR A 88 -11.21 -9.09 -5.57
CA TYR A 88 -12.33 -8.40 -4.92
C TYR A 88 -13.37 -7.90 -5.93
N TYR A 89 -12.91 -7.26 -7.02
CA TYR A 89 -13.81 -6.78 -8.06
C TYR A 89 -14.37 -7.89 -8.96
N GLN A 90 -13.60 -8.94 -9.22
CA GLN A 90 -14.02 -10.06 -10.07
C GLN A 90 -14.95 -11.04 -9.35
N ALA A 91 -14.80 -11.20 -8.03
CA ALA A 91 -15.60 -12.10 -7.20
C ALA A 91 -16.91 -11.46 -6.70
N LYS A 92 -17.36 -10.35 -7.30
CA LYS A 92 -18.71 -9.84 -7.06
C LYS A 92 -19.72 -10.86 -7.60
N PRO A 93 -20.67 -11.36 -6.77
CA PRO A 93 -21.71 -12.21 -7.27
C PRO A 93 -22.54 -11.42 -8.30
N VAL A 94 -22.85 -12.06 -9.43
CA VAL A 94 -24.01 -11.66 -10.22
C VAL A 94 -25.18 -11.65 -9.23
N LEU A 95 -25.80 -10.49 -9.03
CA LEU A 95 -27.02 -10.37 -8.24
C LEU A 95 -28.02 -11.36 -8.85
N GLN A 96 -28.33 -12.43 -8.12
CA GLN A 96 -29.45 -13.33 -8.41
C GLN A 96 -30.69 -12.82 -7.71
#